data_AF-A0A660ZVV7-F1
#
_entry.id   AF-A0A660ZVV7-F1
#
_cell.length_a   1.000
_cell.length_b   1.000
_cell.length_c   1.000
_cell.angle_alpha   90.00
_cell.angle_beta   90.00
_cell.angle_gamma   90.00
#
_symmetry.space_group_name_H-M   'P 1'
#
loop_
_entity.id
_entity.type
_entity.pdbx_description
1 polymer ?
#
loop_
_entity_poly.entity_id
_entity_poly.type
_entity_poly.pdbx_seq_one_letter_code
_entity_poly.pdbx_strand_id
1 'polypeptide(L)'
;TLMEKTVGREKFDHFLRDYMDTFQFRSLDTEEFLDFLELKLPGLAEKIGAKEWVYEPGIPANEPKVESARLSELKALAAGWHDGSRPDADVKDKWSVAEWLVYLGALPNDIGEDGCAWIDRTFTLTGSGNSEILCKWLVMAIDNGYDAVYDKSRAFLGSIGRMKYLKPMYKALSDNPKSEELAMKIFDEHKGMYHPIARGGLEAILGVKA
;
A
#
# COMPACT_ATOMS: atom_id res chain seq x y z
N THR A 1 -13.35 1.80 -14.67
CA THR A 1 -12.83 3.17 -14.39
C THR A 1 -13.94 4.20 -14.61
N LEU A 2 -13.72 5.51 -14.34
CA LEU A 2 -14.77 6.54 -14.56
C LEU A 2 -15.17 6.62 -16.03
N MET A 3 -14.17 6.75 -16.91
CA MET A 3 -14.37 6.76 -18.37
C MET A 3 -15.17 5.53 -18.84
N GLU A 4 -14.75 4.33 -18.44
CA GLU A 4 -15.43 3.07 -18.78
C GLU A 4 -16.90 3.06 -18.31
N LYS A 5 -17.18 3.50 -17.07
CA LYS A 5 -18.56 3.61 -16.57
C LYS A 5 -19.38 4.63 -17.37
N THR A 6 -18.75 5.67 -17.90
CA THR A 6 -19.43 6.73 -18.66
C THR A 6 -19.71 6.38 -20.11
N VAL A 7 -18.80 5.66 -20.79
CA VAL A 7 -18.95 5.31 -22.22
C VAL A 7 -19.29 3.85 -22.50
N GLY A 8 -19.16 2.98 -21.51
CA GLY A 8 -19.31 1.54 -21.64
C GLY A 8 -18.01 0.84 -22.04
N ARG A 9 -17.87 -0.41 -21.61
CA ARG A 9 -16.64 -1.22 -21.80
C ARG A 9 -16.21 -1.34 -23.25
N GLU A 10 -17.14 -1.58 -24.17
CA GLU A 10 -16.80 -1.77 -25.58
C GLU A 10 -16.12 -0.54 -26.20
N LYS A 11 -16.68 0.66 -25.96
CA LYS A 11 -16.11 1.92 -26.44
C LYS A 11 -14.79 2.24 -25.76
N PHE A 12 -14.69 1.97 -24.45
CA PHE A 12 -13.46 2.17 -23.70
C PHE A 12 -12.34 1.24 -24.18
N ASP A 13 -12.65 -0.04 -24.42
CA ASP A 13 -11.69 -1.02 -24.95
C ASP A 13 -11.24 -0.66 -26.37
N HIS A 14 -12.14 -0.13 -27.21
CA HIS A 14 -11.78 0.38 -28.53
C HIS A 14 -10.86 1.62 -28.44
N PHE A 15 -11.19 2.57 -27.57
CA PHE A 15 -10.35 3.73 -27.28
C PHE A 15 -8.94 3.31 -26.82
N LEU A 16 -8.82 2.32 -25.92
CA LEU A 16 -7.53 1.82 -25.46
C LEU A 16 -6.70 1.17 -26.58
N ARG A 17 -7.34 0.42 -27.49
CA ARG A 17 -6.66 -0.15 -28.67
C ARG A 17 -6.15 0.95 -29.58
N ASP A 18 -7.01 1.89 -29.94
CA ASP A 18 -6.64 3.03 -30.78
C ASP A 18 -5.52 3.88 -30.15
N TYR A 19 -5.55 4.06 -28.83
CA TYR A 19 -4.51 4.76 -28.08
C TYR A 19 -3.15 4.07 -28.24
N MET A 20 -3.09 2.76 -28.00
CA MET A 20 -1.86 1.98 -28.13
C MET A 20 -1.35 1.97 -29.58
N ASP A 21 -2.24 1.80 -30.57
CA ASP A 21 -1.88 1.77 -31.98
C ASP A 21 -1.37 3.13 -32.48
N THR A 22 -1.92 4.24 -31.98
CA THR A 22 -1.55 5.60 -32.38
C THR A 22 -0.22 6.05 -31.77
N PHE A 23 0.04 5.68 -30.52
CA PHE A 23 1.19 6.18 -29.75
C PHE A 23 2.29 5.15 -29.51
N GLN A 24 2.19 3.95 -30.10
CA GLN A 24 3.29 2.98 -30.07
C GLN A 24 4.60 3.62 -30.56
N PHE A 25 5.68 3.35 -29.81
CA PHE A 25 7.03 3.89 -30.09
C PHE A 25 7.13 5.42 -30.08
N ARG A 26 6.22 6.12 -29.40
CA ARG A 26 6.23 7.56 -29.22
C ARG A 26 6.14 7.94 -27.74
N SER A 27 6.58 9.17 -27.44
CA SER A 27 6.23 9.84 -26.19
C SER A 27 4.96 10.67 -26.39
N LEU A 28 4.24 10.87 -25.29
CA LEU A 28 2.97 11.60 -25.25
C LEU A 28 2.94 12.44 -23.98
N ASP A 29 2.51 13.70 -24.09
CA ASP A 29 2.19 14.53 -22.92
C ASP A 29 0.68 14.47 -22.55
N THR A 30 0.29 15.26 -21.55
CA THR A 30 -1.08 15.18 -21.02
C THR A 30 -2.08 15.85 -21.95
N GLU A 31 -1.68 16.94 -22.59
CA GLU A 31 -2.45 17.74 -23.52
C GLU A 31 -2.73 16.96 -24.81
N GLU A 32 -1.72 16.29 -25.36
CA GLU A 32 -1.87 15.37 -26.50
C GLU A 32 -2.82 14.20 -26.15
N PHE A 33 -2.78 13.69 -24.91
CA PHE A 33 -3.75 12.69 -24.45
C PHE A 33 -5.19 13.24 -24.41
N LEU A 34 -5.38 14.46 -23.91
CA LEU A 34 -6.71 15.09 -23.82
C LEU A 34 -7.28 15.41 -25.21
N ASP A 35 -6.44 15.86 -26.14
CA ASP A 35 -6.82 16.07 -27.54
C ASP A 35 -7.21 14.74 -28.21
N PHE A 36 -6.46 13.68 -27.96
CA PHE A 36 -6.79 12.34 -28.45
C PHE A 36 -8.08 11.80 -27.83
N LEU A 37 -8.30 12.06 -26.54
CA LEU A 37 -9.53 11.72 -25.85
C LEU A 37 -10.75 12.40 -26.49
N GLU A 38 -10.64 13.69 -26.78
CA GLU A 38 -11.70 14.45 -27.45
C GLU A 38 -11.91 13.96 -28.90
N LEU A 39 -10.84 13.62 -29.61
CA LEU A 39 -10.93 13.06 -30.96
C LEU A 39 -11.68 11.72 -31.01
N LYS A 40 -11.38 10.81 -30.07
CA LYS A 40 -11.90 9.43 -30.09
C LYS A 40 -13.20 9.25 -29.32
N LEU A 41 -13.41 10.05 -28.28
CA LEU A 41 -14.61 10.06 -27.45
C LEU A 41 -15.08 11.51 -27.23
N PRO A 42 -15.62 12.17 -28.27
CA PRO A 42 -15.97 13.59 -28.22
C PRO A 42 -16.91 13.94 -27.05
N GLY A 43 -16.59 15.03 -26.36
CA GLY A 43 -17.30 15.54 -25.18
C GLY A 43 -17.12 14.72 -23.90
N LEU A 44 -16.36 13.60 -23.92
CA LEU A 44 -16.17 12.81 -22.72
C LEU A 44 -15.35 13.55 -21.67
N ALA A 45 -14.30 14.28 -22.10
CA ALA A 45 -13.41 14.98 -21.20
C ALA A 45 -14.17 16.01 -20.33
N GLU A 46 -15.07 16.78 -20.94
CA GLU A 46 -15.96 17.69 -20.21
C GLU A 46 -16.93 16.93 -19.31
N LYS A 47 -17.57 15.88 -19.82
CA LYS A 47 -18.57 15.09 -19.10
C LYS A 47 -18.04 14.45 -17.80
N ILE A 48 -16.78 14.03 -17.78
CA ILE A 48 -16.16 13.43 -16.58
C ILE A 48 -15.40 14.46 -15.73
N GLY A 49 -15.35 15.72 -16.15
CA GLY A 49 -14.54 16.74 -15.48
C GLY A 49 -13.05 16.41 -15.54
N ALA A 50 -12.52 16.00 -16.70
CA ALA A 50 -11.14 15.52 -16.84
C ALA A 50 -10.08 16.51 -16.32
N LYS A 51 -10.34 17.82 -16.40
CA LYS A 51 -9.44 18.84 -15.86
C LYS A 51 -9.24 18.70 -14.34
N GLU A 52 -10.31 18.43 -13.61
CA GLU A 52 -10.25 18.22 -12.15
C GLU A 52 -9.44 16.97 -11.83
N TRP A 53 -9.65 15.88 -12.59
CA TRP A 53 -8.90 14.63 -12.43
C TRP A 53 -7.40 14.75 -12.70
N VAL A 54 -7.01 15.63 -13.62
CA VAL A 54 -5.63 15.72 -14.12
C VAL A 54 -4.82 16.78 -13.38
N TYR A 55 -5.43 17.92 -13.05
CA TYR A 55 -4.70 19.11 -12.60
C TYR A 55 -5.01 19.53 -11.16
N GLU A 56 -6.13 19.11 -10.58
CA GLU A 56 -6.52 19.54 -9.24
C GLU A 56 -6.05 18.54 -8.16
N PRO A 57 -5.70 19.02 -6.95
CA PRO A 57 -5.30 18.15 -5.86
C PRO A 57 -6.50 17.39 -5.27
N GLY A 58 -6.21 16.20 -4.73
CA GLY A 58 -7.21 15.37 -4.07
C GLY A 58 -7.88 14.37 -5.02
N ILE A 59 -9.02 13.83 -4.61
CA ILE A 59 -9.80 12.89 -5.40
C ILE A 59 -11.16 13.56 -5.74
N PRO A 60 -11.51 13.70 -7.03
CA PRO A 60 -12.77 14.33 -7.43
C PRO A 60 -14.02 13.62 -6.87
N ALA A 61 -15.08 14.39 -6.62
CA ALA A 61 -16.32 13.88 -6.03
C ALA A 61 -17.04 12.81 -6.88
N ASN A 62 -16.72 12.74 -8.18
CA ASN A 62 -17.26 11.76 -9.10
C ASN A 62 -16.41 10.47 -9.20
N GLU A 63 -15.49 10.23 -8.26
CA GLU A 63 -14.74 8.98 -8.17
C GLU A 63 -15.67 7.75 -8.19
N PRO A 64 -15.40 6.78 -9.08
CA PRO A 64 -16.10 5.51 -9.06
C PRO A 64 -15.85 4.76 -7.75
N LYS A 65 -16.90 4.64 -6.92
CA LYS A 65 -16.85 3.75 -5.76
C LYS A 65 -16.75 2.30 -6.21
N VAL A 66 -15.79 1.57 -5.63
CA VAL A 66 -15.61 0.13 -5.81
C VAL A 66 -16.10 -0.54 -4.53
N GLU A 67 -17.12 -1.38 -4.67
CA GLU A 67 -17.71 -2.11 -3.56
C GLU A 67 -17.38 -3.60 -3.66
N SER A 68 -17.14 -4.23 -2.52
CA SER A 68 -16.93 -5.66 -2.42
C SER A 68 -17.44 -6.15 -1.08
N ALA A 69 -18.42 -7.05 -1.11
CA ALA A 69 -18.98 -7.66 0.09
C ALA A 69 -17.87 -8.28 0.96
N ARG A 70 -16.92 -8.97 0.32
CA ARG A 70 -15.80 -9.60 1.01
C ARG A 70 -14.87 -8.59 1.70
N LEU A 71 -14.61 -7.45 1.07
CA LEU A 71 -13.80 -6.40 1.70
C LEU A 71 -14.55 -5.78 2.89
N SER A 72 -15.86 -5.58 2.77
CA SER A 72 -16.70 -5.07 3.85
C SER A 72 -16.74 -6.03 5.04
N GLU A 73 -16.86 -7.33 4.81
CA GLU A 73 -16.81 -8.37 5.85
C GLU A 73 -15.49 -8.33 6.64
N LEU A 74 -14.35 -8.29 5.93
CA LEU A 74 -13.03 -8.27 6.58
C LEU A 74 -12.79 -6.99 7.37
N LYS A 75 -13.25 -5.85 6.85
CA LYS A 75 -13.17 -4.56 7.56
C LYS A 75 -14.06 -4.54 8.79
N ALA A 76 -15.27 -5.08 8.71
CA ALA A 76 -16.17 -5.19 9.86
C ALA A 76 -15.59 -6.12 10.93
N LEU A 77 -15.01 -7.26 10.53
CA LEU A 77 -14.31 -8.18 11.43
C LEU A 77 -13.14 -7.49 12.15
N ALA A 78 -12.35 -6.68 11.44
CA ALA A 78 -11.25 -5.93 12.03
C ALA A 78 -11.74 -4.83 12.98
N ALA A 79 -12.79 -4.09 12.61
CA ALA A 79 -13.37 -3.03 13.44
C ALA A 79 -13.94 -3.55 14.77
N GLY A 80 -14.51 -4.77 14.78
CA GLY A 80 -15.03 -5.41 15.98
C GLY A 80 -13.97 -5.95 16.95
N TRP A 81 -12.68 -5.61 16.76
CA TRP A 81 -11.58 -6.13 17.57
C TRP A 81 -11.75 -5.84 19.07
N HIS A 82 -12.13 -4.62 19.44
CA HIS A 82 -12.30 -4.24 20.84
C HIS A 82 -13.55 -4.87 21.49
N ASP A 83 -14.49 -5.36 20.66
CA ASP A 83 -15.68 -6.10 21.09
C ASP A 83 -15.43 -7.62 21.19
N GLY A 84 -14.19 -8.06 20.99
CA GLY A 84 -13.80 -9.48 21.04
C GLY A 84 -13.95 -10.23 19.71
N SER A 85 -14.29 -9.57 18.61
CA SER A 85 -14.35 -10.21 17.30
C SER A 85 -12.95 -10.63 16.84
N ARG A 86 -12.80 -11.89 16.46
CA ARG A 86 -11.52 -12.46 16.02
C ARG A 86 -11.73 -13.35 14.79
N PRO A 87 -10.78 -13.39 13.84
CA PRO A 87 -10.79 -14.39 12.78
C PRO A 87 -10.58 -15.78 13.35
N ASP A 88 -11.19 -16.78 12.72
CA ASP A 88 -10.95 -18.19 13.02
C ASP A 88 -9.48 -18.55 12.74
N ALA A 89 -8.90 -19.49 13.50
CA ALA A 89 -7.51 -19.89 13.32
C ALA A 89 -7.21 -20.44 11.91
N ASP A 90 -8.21 -21.07 11.28
CA ASP A 90 -8.07 -21.69 9.96
C ASP A 90 -8.03 -20.69 8.79
N VAL A 91 -8.24 -19.39 9.04
CA VAL A 91 -8.13 -18.37 7.97
C VAL A 91 -6.72 -18.26 7.42
N LYS A 92 -5.69 -18.68 8.19
CA LYS A 92 -4.29 -18.71 7.76
C LYS A 92 -4.10 -19.37 6.40
N ASP A 93 -4.79 -20.48 6.17
CA ASP A 93 -4.64 -21.29 4.97
C ASP A 93 -5.70 -20.96 3.90
N LYS A 94 -6.66 -20.08 4.22
CA LYS A 94 -7.79 -19.74 3.34
C LYS A 94 -7.69 -18.34 2.75
N TRP A 95 -7.21 -17.37 3.52
CA TRP A 95 -7.14 -16.00 3.07
C TRP A 95 -6.03 -15.82 2.05
N SER A 96 -6.38 -15.18 0.95
CA SER A 96 -5.43 -14.64 -0.02
C SER A 96 -4.61 -13.51 0.59
N VAL A 97 -3.51 -13.17 -0.09
CA VAL A 97 -2.65 -12.03 0.28
C VAL A 97 -3.47 -10.73 0.35
N ALA A 98 -4.39 -10.51 -0.59
CA ALA A 98 -5.23 -9.33 -0.61
C ALA A 98 -6.14 -9.24 0.62
N GLU A 99 -6.73 -10.36 1.04
CA GLU A 99 -7.59 -10.40 2.23
C GLU A 99 -6.81 -10.14 3.52
N TRP A 100 -5.60 -10.69 3.63
CA TRP A 100 -4.69 -10.38 4.74
C TRP A 100 -4.35 -8.89 4.80
N LEU A 101 -4.00 -8.28 3.68
CA LEU A 101 -3.67 -6.85 3.62
C LEU A 101 -4.87 -5.97 3.99
N VAL A 102 -6.08 -6.38 3.61
CA VAL A 102 -7.32 -5.68 3.96
C VAL A 102 -7.60 -5.79 5.45
N TYR A 103 -7.53 -6.99 6.01
CA TYR A 103 -7.77 -7.21 7.43
C TYR A 103 -6.74 -6.46 8.30
N LEU A 104 -5.44 -6.68 8.06
CA LEU A 104 -4.36 -6.00 8.79
C LEU A 104 -4.38 -4.48 8.56
N GLY A 105 -4.87 -4.03 7.40
CA GLY A 105 -5.03 -2.62 7.11
C GLY A 105 -6.24 -1.95 7.77
N ALA A 106 -7.21 -2.74 8.24
CA ALA A 106 -8.44 -2.26 8.84
C ALA A 106 -8.49 -2.47 10.37
N LEU A 107 -7.49 -3.14 10.95
CA LEU A 107 -7.37 -3.27 12.40
C LEU A 107 -7.22 -1.89 13.05
N PRO A 108 -7.78 -1.67 14.25
CA PRO A 108 -7.50 -0.49 15.04
C PRO A 108 -5.99 -0.31 15.28
N ASN A 109 -5.53 0.95 15.37
CA ASN A 109 -4.10 1.22 15.60
C ASN A 109 -3.66 0.96 17.05
N ASP A 110 -4.60 0.66 17.96
CA ASP A 110 -4.43 0.53 19.41
C ASP A 110 -4.74 -0.88 19.91
N ILE A 111 -4.50 -1.92 19.10
CA ILE A 111 -4.64 -3.32 19.54
C ILE A 111 -3.61 -3.72 20.59
N GLY A 112 -2.51 -2.97 20.71
CA GLY A 112 -1.47 -3.13 21.71
C GLY A 112 -0.63 -4.40 21.56
N GLU A 113 0.34 -4.54 22.46
CA GLU A 113 1.31 -5.65 22.47
C GLU A 113 0.62 -7.02 22.59
N ASP A 114 -0.35 -7.15 23.51
CA ASP A 114 -1.12 -8.39 23.71
C ASP A 114 -1.92 -8.79 22.46
N GLY A 115 -2.49 -7.80 21.77
CA GLY A 115 -3.22 -8.02 20.53
C GLY A 115 -2.30 -8.53 19.42
N CYS A 116 -1.12 -7.90 19.27
CA CYS A 116 -0.10 -8.37 18.35
C CYS A 116 0.37 -9.79 18.70
N ALA A 117 0.65 -10.07 19.98
CA ALA A 117 1.08 -11.39 20.43
C ALA A 117 0.02 -12.47 20.17
N TRP A 118 -1.27 -12.13 20.25
CA TRP A 118 -2.35 -13.05 19.87
C TRP A 118 -2.37 -13.32 18.36
N ILE A 119 -2.27 -12.28 17.53
CA ILE A 119 -2.26 -12.43 16.07
C ILE A 119 -1.09 -13.29 15.63
N ASP A 120 0.12 -13.02 16.14
CA ASP A 120 1.31 -13.74 15.70
C ASP A 120 1.31 -15.19 16.16
N ARG A 121 0.83 -15.47 17.37
CA ARG A 121 0.69 -16.84 17.85
C ARG A 121 -0.33 -17.63 17.04
N THR A 122 -1.44 -16.99 16.66
CA THR A 122 -2.53 -17.66 15.94
C THR A 122 -2.18 -17.89 14.48
N PHE A 123 -1.56 -16.91 13.81
CA PHE A 123 -1.37 -16.93 12.36
C PHE A 123 0.09 -17.01 11.91
N THR A 124 1.05 -16.84 12.82
CA THR A 124 2.50 -16.91 12.54
C THR A 124 2.94 -15.90 11.47
N LEU A 125 2.46 -14.65 11.58
CA LEU A 125 2.70 -13.62 10.56
C LEU A 125 4.17 -13.18 10.51
N THR A 126 4.87 -13.18 11.65
CA THR A 126 6.33 -12.92 11.71
C THR A 126 7.12 -13.98 10.93
N GLY A 127 6.58 -15.19 10.82
CA GLY A 127 7.14 -16.28 10.02
C GLY A 127 6.72 -16.27 8.55
N SER A 128 5.91 -15.30 8.10
CA SER A 128 5.39 -15.28 6.73
C SER A 128 6.51 -15.18 5.69
N GLY A 129 6.44 -16.05 4.68
CA GLY A 129 7.31 -15.99 3.50
C GLY A 129 6.85 -14.97 2.46
N ASN A 130 5.64 -14.41 2.60
CA ASN A 130 5.12 -13.40 1.69
C ASN A 130 5.52 -12.00 2.17
N SER A 131 6.33 -11.29 1.37
CA SER A 131 6.84 -9.97 1.76
C SER A 131 5.77 -8.88 1.92
N GLU A 132 4.64 -8.97 1.22
CA GLU A 132 3.54 -8.00 1.38
C GLU A 132 2.87 -8.17 2.76
N ILE A 133 2.53 -9.42 3.12
CA ILE A 133 1.96 -9.74 4.44
C ILE A 133 2.95 -9.40 5.53
N LEU A 134 4.20 -9.85 5.39
CA LEU A 134 5.24 -9.62 6.39
C LEU A 134 5.48 -8.13 6.60
N CYS A 135 5.66 -7.34 5.53
CA CYS A 135 5.86 -5.90 5.67
C CYS A 135 4.67 -5.22 6.37
N LYS A 136 3.44 -5.56 5.97
CA LYS A 136 2.23 -4.96 6.58
C LYS A 136 2.12 -5.32 8.07
N TRP A 137 2.38 -6.57 8.40
CA TRP A 137 2.40 -7.08 9.77
C TRP A 137 3.46 -6.39 10.63
N LEU A 138 4.72 -6.35 10.17
CA LEU A 138 5.82 -5.77 10.94
C LEU A 138 5.59 -4.29 11.24
N VAL A 139 5.13 -3.50 10.25
CA VAL A 139 4.78 -2.08 10.46
C VAL A 139 3.73 -1.94 11.56
N MET A 140 2.61 -2.66 11.43
CA MET A 140 1.52 -2.60 12.41
C MET A 140 1.98 -3.05 13.81
N ALA A 141 2.79 -4.10 13.90
CA ALA A 141 3.34 -4.60 15.16
C ALA A 141 4.28 -3.59 15.83
N ILE A 142 5.15 -2.93 15.06
CA ILE A 142 6.03 -1.87 15.54
C ILE A 142 5.21 -0.68 16.05
N ASP A 143 4.19 -0.24 15.29
CA ASP A 143 3.31 0.87 15.69
C ASP A 143 2.57 0.58 17.01
N ASN A 144 2.25 -0.70 17.26
CA ASN A 144 1.62 -1.17 18.51
C ASN A 144 2.63 -1.50 19.64
N GLY A 145 3.93 -1.27 19.41
CA GLY A 145 4.97 -1.46 20.41
C GLY A 145 5.33 -2.92 20.69
N TYR A 146 5.02 -3.85 19.79
CA TYR A 146 5.35 -5.26 19.90
C TYR A 146 6.83 -5.50 19.52
N ASP A 147 7.71 -5.64 20.51
CA ASP A 147 9.16 -5.72 20.30
C ASP A 147 9.65 -7.07 19.77
N ALA A 148 8.87 -8.14 19.94
CA ALA A 148 9.20 -9.48 19.44
C ALA A 148 9.41 -9.54 17.91
N VAL A 149 8.95 -8.53 17.16
CA VAL A 149 9.18 -8.42 15.72
C VAL A 149 10.47 -7.72 15.33
N TYR A 150 11.25 -7.18 16.27
CA TYR A 150 12.44 -6.37 15.96
C TYR A 150 13.56 -7.15 15.27
N ASP A 151 13.87 -8.36 15.74
CA ASP A 151 14.88 -9.21 15.08
C ASP A 151 14.46 -9.58 13.66
N LYS A 152 13.17 -9.90 13.47
CA LYS A 152 12.62 -10.18 12.14
C LYS A 152 12.66 -8.94 11.25
N SER A 153 12.38 -7.76 11.81
CA SER A 153 12.41 -6.48 11.10
C SER A 153 13.81 -6.16 10.59
N ARG A 154 14.83 -6.31 11.45
CA ARG A 154 16.23 -6.17 11.09
C ARG A 154 16.64 -7.13 9.98
N ALA A 155 16.36 -8.42 10.15
CA ALA A 155 16.68 -9.44 9.13
C ALA A 155 15.98 -9.16 7.79
N PHE A 156 14.71 -8.75 7.82
CA PHE A 156 13.96 -8.42 6.62
C PHE A 156 14.58 -7.19 5.93
N LEU A 157 14.78 -6.08 6.65
CA LEU A 157 15.39 -4.86 6.12
C LEU A 157 16.81 -5.06 5.57
N GLY A 158 17.58 -6.01 6.11
CA GLY A 158 18.89 -6.39 5.57
C GLY A 158 18.84 -7.23 4.29
N SER A 159 17.71 -7.90 4.02
CA SER A 159 17.54 -8.80 2.86
C SER A 159 16.90 -8.14 1.64
N ILE A 160 16.32 -6.95 1.77
CA ILE A 160 15.54 -6.30 0.71
C ILE A 160 16.01 -4.86 0.42
N GLY A 161 15.83 -4.41 -0.83
CA GLY A 161 16.17 -3.04 -1.27
C GLY A 161 14.98 -2.22 -1.78
N ARG A 162 13.76 -2.77 -1.75
CA ARG A 162 12.58 -2.14 -2.38
C ARG A 162 12.02 -1.04 -1.50
N MET A 163 12.04 0.21 -1.97
CA MET A 163 11.52 1.36 -1.23
C MET A 163 10.07 1.22 -0.76
N LYS A 164 9.24 0.44 -1.48
CA LYS A 164 7.88 0.09 -1.06
C LYS A 164 7.82 -0.51 0.36
N TYR A 165 8.84 -1.28 0.75
CA TYR A 165 8.92 -1.91 2.07
C TYR A 165 9.84 -1.14 3.02
N LEU A 166 10.99 -0.67 2.52
CA LEU A 166 11.96 0.07 3.35
C LEU A 166 11.33 1.32 3.96
N LYS A 167 10.67 2.16 3.15
CA LYS A 167 10.10 3.44 3.60
C LYS A 167 9.12 3.28 4.78
N PRO A 168 8.04 2.48 4.68
CA PRO A 168 7.10 2.37 5.79
C PRO A 168 7.71 1.70 7.02
N MET A 169 8.62 0.74 6.86
CA MET A 169 9.26 0.07 7.99
C MET A 169 10.22 0.98 8.75
N TYR A 170 11.10 1.70 8.05
CA TYR A 170 11.98 2.68 8.72
C TYR A 170 11.17 3.80 9.36
N LYS A 171 10.07 4.23 8.73
CA LYS A 171 9.17 5.22 9.32
C LYS A 171 8.50 4.71 10.61
N ALA A 172 7.97 3.49 10.61
CA ALA A 172 7.39 2.90 11.82
C ALA A 172 8.40 2.77 12.96
N LEU A 173 9.63 2.34 12.64
CA LEU A 173 10.72 2.26 13.62
C LEU A 173 11.15 3.64 14.13
N SER A 174 11.26 4.64 13.25
CA SER A 174 11.70 5.99 13.64
C SER A 174 10.63 6.77 14.40
N ASP A 175 9.36 6.61 14.05
CA ASP A 175 8.26 7.32 14.69
C ASP A 175 7.93 6.74 16.08
N ASN A 176 8.39 5.52 16.40
CA ASN A 176 8.19 4.90 17.70
C ASN A 176 9.43 5.12 18.62
N PRO A 177 9.29 5.82 19.76
CA PRO A 177 10.39 6.08 20.67
C PRO A 177 11.11 4.83 21.21
N LYS A 178 10.44 3.68 21.28
CA LYS A 178 11.06 2.41 21.72
C LYS A 178 11.98 1.79 20.68
N SER A 179 11.86 2.15 19.41
CA SER A 179 12.60 1.54 18.30
C SER A 179 13.34 2.55 17.41
N GLU A 180 13.31 3.84 17.75
CA GLU A 180 14.03 4.90 17.02
C GLU A 180 15.53 4.59 16.91
N GLU A 181 16.18 4.23 18.04
CA GLU A 181 17.59 3.82 18.03
C GLU A 181 17.84 2.56 17.20
N LEU A 182 16.88 1.64 17.17
CA LEU A 182 16.98 0.42 16.36
C LEU A 182 16.93 0.77 14.87
N ALA A 183 16.09 1.71 14.45
CA ALA A 183 16.03 2.19 13.08
C ALA A 183 17.42 2.67 12.62
N MET A 184 18.08 3.49 13.44
CA MET A 184 19.43 4.00 13.17
C MET A 184 20.48 2.89 13.08
N LYS A 185 20.46 1.94 14.02
CA LYS A 185 21.39 0.79 14.02
C LYS A 185 21.23 -0.06 12.75
N ILE A 186 20.01 -0.41 12.38
CA ILE A 186 19.73 -1.21 11.17
C ILE A 186 20.18 -0.46 9.92
N PHE A 187 19.92 0.85 9.85
CA PHE A 187 20.35 1.68 8.73
C PHE A 187 21.88 1.68 8.62
N ASP A 188 22.60 1.93 9.70
CA ASP A 188 24.07 1.95 9.68
C ASP A 188 24.68 0.61 9.25
N GLU A 189 24.06 -0.50 9.64
CA GLU A 189 24.48 -1.86 9.25
C GLU A 189 24.28 -2.15 7.76
N HIS A 190 23.23 -1.61 7.14
CA HIS A 190 22.80 -2.00 5.80
C HIS A 190 22.88 -0.90 4.74
N LYS A 191 23.13 0.36 5.11
CA LYS A 191 23.17 1.52 4.19
C LYS A 191 24.14 1.37 3.03
N GLY A 192 25.22 0.59 3.21
CA GLY A 192 26.19 0.30 2.15
C GLY A 192 25.67 -0.63 1.05
N MET A 193 24.62 -1.42 1.35
CA MET A 193 24.02 -2.37 0.41
C MET A 193 22.80 -1.80 -0.33
N TYR A 194 22.19 -0.73 0.18
CA TYR A 194 21.06 -0.09 -0.48
C TYR A 194 21.49 0.67 -1.73
N HIS A 195 20.62 0.67 -2.74
CA HIS A 195 20.78 1.54 -3.91
C HIS A 195 20.85 3.01 -3.46
N PRO A 196 21.70 3.87 -4.07
CA PRO A 196 21.88 5.26 -3.62
C PRO A 196 20.58 6.06 -3.49
N ILE A 197 19.62 5.87 -4.39
CA ILE A 197 18.29 6.51 -4.32
C ILE A 197 17.51 6.04 -3.09
N ALA A 198 17.55 4.74 -2.77
CA ALA A 198 16.89 4.22 -1.57
C ALA A 198 17.57 4.77 -0.31
N ARG A 199 18.91 4.76 -0.27
CA ARG A 199 19.69 5.31 0.84
C ARG A 199 19.34 6.78 1.11
N GLY A 200 19.36 7.63 0.08
CA GLY A 200 18.99 9.05 0.23
C GLY A 200 17.54 9.24 0.71
N GLY A 201 16.62 8.39 0.25
CA GLY A 201 15.24 8.38 0.76
C GLY A 201 15.14 7.99 2.24
N LEU A 202 15.97 7.08 2.71
CA LEU A 202 16.01 6.65 4.12
C LEU A 202 16.71 7.68 5.02
N GLU A 203 17.79 8.32 4.55
CA GLU A 203 18.46 9.43 5.24
C GLU A 203 17.47 10.56 5.55
N ALA A 204 16.60 10.90 4.58
CA ALA A 204 15.55 11.89 4.77
C ALA A 204 14.49 11.48 5.80
N ILE A 205 14.16 10.18 5.91
CA ILE A 205 13.22 9.67 6.91
C ILE A 205 13.84 9.73 8.31
N LEU A 206 15.11 9.35 8.42
CA LEU A 206 15.83 9.26 9.69
C LEU A 206 16.42 10.62 10.15
N GLY A 207 16.28 11.69 9.36
CA GLY A 207 16.86 12.99 9.66
C GLY A 207 18.39 13.01 9.65
N VAL A 208 19.02 12.04 8.98
CA VAL A 208 20.48 11.94 8.85
C VAL A 208 20.91 12.76 7.64
N LYS A 209 21.87 13.67 7.82
CA LYS A 209 22.48 14.37 6.69
C LYS A 209 23.44 13.43 5.96
N ALA A 210 23.33 13.39 4.64
CA ALA A 210 24.26 12.69 3.74
C ALA A 210 25.70 13.19 3.87
#